data_AF-A0A915U4W6-F1
#
_entry.id   AF-A0A915U4W6-F1
#
_cell.length_a   1.000
_cell.length_b   1.000
_cell.length_c   1.000
_cell.angle_alpha   90.00
_cell.angle_beta   90.00
_cell.angle_gamma   90.00
#
_symmetry.space_group_name_H-M   'P 1'
#
loop_
_entity.id
_entity.type
_entity.pdbx_description
1 polymer ?
#
loop_
_entity_poly.entity_id
_entity_poly.type
_entity_poly.pdbx_seq_one_letter_code
_entity_poly.pdbx_strand_id
1 'polypeptide(L)'
;MALIKWRDSYSVGVEQFDRQHVKLVELINEIFMMVLHKKSVASLHDSIETLIEYTQVHFADEEAAMEKAGYPLLGAHKQEHAQLEQEVLMFYDRVKNGEEVVTEFYQFLREWLLNHIVESDMKYAEYLAH
;
A
#
# COMPACT_ATOMS: atom_id res chain seq x y z
N MET A 1 -9.72 -16.22 -1.63
CA MET A 1 -9.66 -14.74 -1.53
C MET A 1 -10.36 -14.10 -2.71
N ALA A 2 -10.88 -12.89 -2.53
CA ALA A 2 -11.39 -12.05 -3.61
C ALA A 2 -10.43 -10.86 -3.82
N LEU A 3 -10.31 -10.41 -5.06
CA LEU A 3 -9.56 -9.20 -5.40
C LEU A 3 -10.14 -7.99 -4.66
N ILE A 4 -9.25 -7.06 -4.32
CA ILE A 4 -9.64 -5.76 -3.79
C ILE A 4 -10.39 -5.02 -4.90
N LYS A 5 -11.56 -4.48 -4.58
CA LYS A 5 -12.32 -3.60 -5.47
C LYS A 5 -12.29 -2.21 -4.87
N TRP A 6 -11.71 -1.26 -5.59
CA TRP A 6 -11.83 0.15 -5.23
C TRP A 6 -13.31 0.56 -5.16
N ARG A 7 -13.62 1.46 -4.24
CA ARG A 7 -14.95 2.01 -4.02
C ARG A 7 -14.78 3.49 -3.71
N ASP A 8 -15.73 4.32 -4.15
CA ASP A 8 -15.71 5.76 -3.87
C ASP A 8 -15.68 6.07 -2.36
N SER A 9 -16.16 5.14 -1.53
CA SER A 9 -16.08 5.21 -0.08
C SER A 9 -14.66 5.07 0.50
N TYR A 10 -13.64 4.88 -0.34
CA TYR A 10 -12.22 4.90 0.05
C TYR A 10 -11.52 6.19 -0.38
N SER A 11 -12.21 7.08 -1.10
CA SER A 11 -11.62 8.35 -1.52
C SER A 11 -11.27 9.22 -0.31
N VAL A 12 -10.07 9.79 -0.35
CA VAL A 12 -9.58 10.77 0.63
C VAL A 12 -9.81 12.21 0.17
N GLY A 13 -10.53 12.40 -0.94
CA GLY A 13 -10.86 13.72 -1.48
C GLY A 13 -9.69 14.47 -2.13
N VAL A 14 -8.51 13.85 -2.20
CA VAL A 14 -7.33 14.36 -2.88
C VAL A 14 -7.09 13.51 -4.13
N GLU A 15 -7.41 14.05 -5.30
CA GLU A 15 -7.41 13.31 -6.58
C GLU A 15 -6.06 12.62 -6.87
N GLN A 16 -4.95 13.22 -6.47
CA GLN A 16 -3.63 12.60 -6.59
C GLN A 16 -3.53 11.31 -5.77
N PHE A 17 -3.94 11.34 -4.51
CA PHE A 17 -3.82 10.21 -3.59
C PHE A 17 -4.82 9.12 -3.93
N ASP A 18 -6.05 9.47 -4.32
CA ASP A 18 -7.03 8.50 -4.81
C ASP A 18 -6.49 7.70 -6.01
N ARG A 19 -5.81 8.37 -6.96
CA ARG A 19 -5.16 7.69 -8.10
C ARG A 19 -4.03 6.77 -7.64
N GLN A 20 -3.25 7.18 -6.63
CA GLN A 20 -2.19 6.36 -6.06
C GLN A 20 -2.74 5.14 -5.33
N HIS A 21 -3.78 5.29 -4.51
CA HIS A 21 -4.45 4.17 -3.83
C HIS A 21 -5.06 3.18 -4.83
N VAL A 22 -5.71 3.66 -5.89
CA VAL A 22 -6.21 2.79 -6.97
C VAL A 22 -5.05 2.00 -7.58
N LYS A 23 -3.91 2.65 -7.83
CA LYS A 23 -2.74 1.97 -8.39
C LYS A 23 -2.14 0.94 -7.44
N LEU A 24 -2.07 1.22 -6.14
CA LEU A 24 -1.65 0.25 -5.12
C LEU A 24 -2.59 -0.97 -5.09
N VAL A 25 -3.90 -0.74 -5.16
CA VAL A 25 -4.91 -1.80 -5.26
C VAL A 25 -4.68 -2.68 -6.49
N GLU A 26 -4.37 -2.09 -7.65
CA GLU A 26 -4.04 -2.84 -8.87
C GLU A 26 -2.79 -3.71 -8.69
N LEU A 27 -1.70 -3.15 -8.15
CA LEU A 27 -0.44 -3.86 -7.93
C LEU A 27 -0.60 -5.03 -6.95
N ILE A 28 -1.32 -4.82 -5.83
CA ILE A 28 -1.62 -5.86 -4.85
C ILE A 28 -2.46 -6.99 -5.49
N ASN A 29 -3.45 -6.63 -6.31
CA ASN A 29 -4.25 -7.61 -7.03
C ASN A 29 -3.43 -8.38 -8.08
N GLU A 30 -2.48 -7.73 -8.75
CA GLU A 30 -1.58 -8.37 -9.71
C GLU A 30 -0.73 -9.45 -9.05
N ILE A 31 -0.14 -9.18 -7.89
CA ILE A 31 0.62 -10.16 -7.08
C ILE A 31 -0.23 -11.41 -6.81
N PHE A 32 -1.49 -11.24 -6.39
CA PHE A 32 -2.40 -12.37 -6.16
C PHE A 32 -2.71 -13.16 -7.43
N MET A 33 -2.94 -12.48 -8.55
CA MET A 33 -3.20 -13.13 -9.83
C MET A 33 -1.98 -13.92 -10.33
N MET A 34 -0.76 -13.44 -10.07
CA MET A 34 0.47 -14.16 -10.40
C MET A 34 0.57 -15.49 -9.64
N VAL A 35 0.19 -15.51 -8.37
CA VAL A 35 0.13 -16.74 -7.56
C VAL A 35 -0.92 -17.70 -8.11
N LEU A 36 -2.14 -17.21 -8.36
CA LEU A 36 -3.24 -18.03 -8.90
C LEU A 36 -2.87 -18.68 -10.23
N HIS A 37 -2.13 -17.98 -11.07
CA HIS A 37 -1.71 -18.47 -12.38
C HIS A 37 -0.36 -19.20 -12.37
N LYS A 38 0.21 -19.49 -11.18
CA LYS A 38 1.50 -20.18 -11.03
C LYS A 38 2.61 -19.56 -11.88
N LYS A 39 2.69 -18.22 -11.88
CA LYS A 39 3.77 -17.49 -12.55
C LYS A 39 5.12 -17.82 -11.90
N SER A 40 6.20 -17.51 -12.62
CA SER A 40 7.55 -17.77 -12.10
C SER A 40 7.85 -16.89 -10.89
N VAL A 41 8.72 -17.41 -10.00
CA VAL A 41 9.22 -16.68 -8.83
C VAL A 41 9.89 -15.36 -9.23
N ALA A 42 10.61 -15.34 -10.36
CA ALA A 42 11.22 -14.11 -10.88
C ALA A 42 10.19 -13.01 -11.18
N SER A 43 9.09 -13.34 -11.89
CA SER A 43 8.05 -12.36 -12.17
C SER A 43 7.34 -11.87 -10.91
N LEU A 44 7.20 -12.73 -9.91
CA LEU A 44 6.66 -12.33 -8.62
C LEU A 44 7.60 -11.33 -7.90
N HIS A 45 8.91 -11.56 -7.91
CA HIS A 45 9.87 -10.63 -7.33
C HIS A 45 9.78 -9.25 -7.97
N ASP A 46 9.79 -9.18 -9.30
CA ASP A 46 9.70 -7.91 -10.04
C ASP A 46 8.43 -7.13 -9.67
N SER A 47 7.29 -7.83 -9.50
CA SER A 47 6.04 -7.19 -9.06
C SER A 47 6.06 -6.71 -7.62
N ILE A 48 6.73 -7.43 -6.70
CA ILE A 48 6.86 -6.99 -5.32
C ILE A 48 7.80 -5.78 -5.22
N GLU A 49 8.89 -5.76 -5.98
CA GLU A 49 9.79 -4.60 -6.07
C GLU A 49 9.04 -3.37 -6.60
N THR A 50 8.25 -3.55 -7.67
CA THR A 50 7.39 -2.47 -8.21
C THR A 50 6.41 -1.95 -7.16
N LEU A 51 5.81 -2.84 -6.37
CA LEU A 51 4.91 -2.44 -5.28
C LEU A 51 5.66 -1.63 -4.20
N ILE A 52 6.84 -2.07 -3.79
CA ILE A 52 7.68 -1.38 -2.79
C ILE A 52 8.02 0.03 -3.26
N GLU A 53 8.56 0.17 -4.47
CA GLU A 53 8.94 1.47 -5.03
C GLU A 53 7.74 2.41 -5.11
N TYR A 54 6.60 1.92 -5.58
CA TYR A 54 5.39 2.73 -5.69
C TYR A 54 4.83 3.16 -4.33
N THR A 55 4.92 2.28 -3.34
CA THR A 55 4.47 2.56 -1.96
C THR A 55 5.32 3.66 -1.32
N GLN A 56 6.64 3.61 -1.51
CA GLN A 56 7.56 4.66 -1.02
C GLN A 56 7.26 6.03 -1.63
N VAL A 57 6.97 6.08 -2.94
CA VAL A 57 6.60 7.33 -3.61
C VAL A 57 5.27 7.87 -3.08
N HIS A 58 4.27 7.00 -2.92
CA HIS A 58 2.98 7.37 -2.36
C HIS A 58 3.10 7.96 -0.95
N PHE A 59 3.81 7.27 -0.05
CA PHE A 59 4.04 7.75 1.31
C PHE A 59 4.79 9.08 1.36
N ALA A 60 5.81 9.25 0.53
CA ALA A 60 6.56 10.50 0.45
C ALA A 60 5.66 11.68 0.00
N ASP A 61 4.77 11.45 -0.97
CA ASP A 61 3.84 12.47 -1.46
C ASP A 61 2.82 12.88 -0.37
N GLU A 62 2.24 11.92 0.34
CA GLU A 62 1.31 12.19 1.44
C GLU A 62 1.99 12.91 2.60
N GLU A 63 3.16 12.44 3.01
CA GLU A 63 3.93 13.05 4.10
C GLU A 63 4.33 14.49 3.79
N ALA A 64 4.74 14.78 2.55
CA ALA A 64 5.05 16.12 2.11
C ALA A 64 3.82 17.04 2.12
N ALA A 65 2.66 16.53 1.70
CA ALA A 65 1.41 17.29 1.74
C ALA A 65 0.96 17.56 3.19
N MET A 66 0.99 16.55 4.05
CA MET A 66 0.68 16.66 5.48
C MET A 66 1.61 17.63 6.20
N GLU A 67 2.91 17.59 5.91
CA GLU A 67 3.89 18.52 6.48
C GLU A 67 3.60 19.97 6.06
N LYS A 68 3.34 20.20 4.78
CA LYS A 68 2.99 21.52 4.25
C LYS A 68 1.70 22.08 4.86
N ALA A 69 0.72 21.22 5.13
CA ALA A 69 -0.54 21.60 5.76
C ALA A 69 -0.46 21.72 7.29
N GLY A 70 0.66 21.35 7.91
CA GLY A 70 0.82 21.35 9.37
C GLY A 70 -0.06 20.32 10.07
N TYR A 71 -0.27 19.16 9.45
CA TYR A 71 -1.11 18.08 10.00
C TYR A 71 -0.53 17.58 11.34
N PRO A 72 -1.30 17.65 12.46
CA PRO A 72 -0.77 17.41 13.79
C PRO A 72 -0.38 15.95 14.06
N LEU A 73 -0.90 14.99 13.29
CA LEU A 73 -0.64 13.56 13.47
C LEU A 73 0.41 13.00 12.49
N LEU A 74 1.14 13.87 11.76
CA LEU A 74 2.17 13.45 10.80
C LEU A 74 3.18 12.46 11.39
N GLY A 75 3.64 12.69 12.62
CA GLY A 75 4.63 11.80 13.25
C GLY A 75 4.10 10.37 13.49
N ALA A 76 2.82 10.24 13.85
CA ALA A 76 2.19 8.93 14.02
C ALA A 76 1.96 8.24 12.67
N HIS A 77 1.52 9.00 11.67
CA HIS A 77 1.27 8.49 10.32
C HIS A 77 2.57 7.98 9.65
N LYS A 78 3.68 8.71 9.77
CA LYS A 78 5.03 8.25 9.35
C LYS A 78 5.45 6.95 10.01
N GLN A 79 5.04 6.72 11.26
CA GLN A 79 5.36 5.48 11.96
C GLN A 79 4.57 4.29 11.39
N GLU A 80 3.31 4.49 10.99
CA GLU A 80 2.51 3.46 10.32
C GLU A 80 3.14 3.07 8.96
N HIS A 81 3.58 4.06 8.18
CA HIS A 81 4.31 3.85 6.92
C HIS A 81 5.59 3.04 7.13
N ALA A 82 6.44 3.48 8.06
CA ALA A 82 7.69 2.80 8.36
C ALA A 82 7.49 1.35 8.84
N GLN A 83 6.42 1.08 9.58
CA GLN A 83 6.06 -0.29 9.98
C GLN A 83 5.66 -1.15 8.78
N LEU A 84 4.87 -0.62 7.85
CA LEU A 84 4.53 -1.37 6.63
C LEU A 84 5.78 -1.70 5.82
N GLU A 85 6.67 -0.74 5.62
CA GLU A 85 7.89 -0.97 4.84
C GLU A 85 8.73 -2.12 5.40
N GLN A 86 8.85 -2.20 6.73
CA GLN A 86 9.56 -3.30 7.40
C GLN A 86 8.88 -4.65 7.17
N GLU A 87 7.57 -4.74 7.34
CA GLU A 87 6.81 -5.97 7.12
C GLU A 87 6.89 -6.42 5.66
N VAL A 88 6.78 -5.49 4.70
CA VAL A 88 6.90 -5.77 3.27
C VAL A 88 8.29 -6.33 2.92
N LEU A 89 9.35 -5.74 3.47
CA LEU A 89 10.72 -6.25 3.27
C LEU A 89 10.90 -7.65 3.86
N MET A 90 10.32 -7.91 5.04
CA MET A 90 10.33 -9.25 5.65
C MET A 90 9.64 -10.29 4.76
N PHE A 91 8.47 -9.96 4.19
CA PHE A 91 7.79 -10.84 3.24
C PHE A 91 8.59 -11.03 1.95
N TYR A 92 9.18 -9.97 1.40
CA TYR A 92 10.01 -10.04 0.21
C TYR A 92 11.21 -10.99 0.41
N ASP A 93 11.91 -10.90 1.55
CA ASP A 93 13.02 -11.79 1.87
C ASP A 93 12.58 -13.26 2.00
N ARG A 94 11.42 -13.52 2.63
CA ARG A 94 10.84 -14.87 2.74
C ARG A 94 10.52 -15.45 1.36
N VAL A 95 9.90 -14.67 0.48
CA VAL A 95 9.61 -15.08 -0.91
C VAL A 95 10.91 -15.38 -1.67
N LYS A 96 11.93 -14.53 -1.52
CA LYS A 96 13.26 -14.71 -2.13
C LYS A 96 13.97 -15.97 -1.66
N ASN A 97 13.76 -16.37 -0.41
CA ASN A 97 14.26 -17.62 0.16
C ASN A 97 13.43 -18.86 -0.26
N GLY A 98 12.40 -18.67 -1.09
CA GLY A 98 11.55 -19.74 -1.61
C GLY A 98 10.43 -20.18 -0.67
N GLU A 99 10.11 -19.38 0.36
CA GLU A 99 8.97 -19.67 1.23
C GLU A 99 7.64 -19.39 0.51
N GLU A 100 6.65 -20.27 0.72
CA GLU A 100 5.31 -20.16 0.11
C GLU A 100 4.40 -19.20 0.89
N VAL A 101 4.78 -17.92 0.99
CA VAL A 101 4.14 -16.93 1.88
C VAL A 101 3.32 -15.88 1.14
N VAL A 102 3.20 -16.01 -0.18
CA VAL A 102 2.60 -14.95 -1.03
C VAL A 102 1.12 -14.74 -0.75
N THR A 103 0.40 -15.81 -0.37
CA THR A 103 -1.02 -15.72 0.00
C THR A 103 -1.20 -14.97 1.33
N GLU A 104 -0.34 -15.25 2.30
CA GLU A 104 -0.26 -14.54 3.59
C GLU A 104 0.08 -13.06 3.35
N PHE A 105 1.09 -12.80 2.51
CA PHE A 105 1.53 -11.47 2.14
C PHE A 105 0.42 -10.65 1.47
N TYR A 106 -0.30 -11.25 0.51
CA TYR A 106 -1.45 -10.59 -0.12
C TYR A 106 -2.54 -10.23 0.89
N GLN A 107 -2.84 -11.15 1.82
CA GLN A 107 -3.86 -10.90 2.84
C GLN A 107 -3.44 -9.74 3.75
N PHE A 108 -2.18 -9.75 4.20
CA PHE A 108 -1.59 -8.68 4.99
C PHE A 108 -1.70 -7.32 4.29
N LEU A 109 -1.20 -7.21 3.04
CA LEU A 109 -1.24 -5.98 2.26
C LEU A 109 -2.67 -5.46 2.06
N ARG A 110 -3.60 -6.37 1.75
CA ARG A 110 -5.01 -6.03 1.57
C ARG A 110 -5.63 -5.46 2.85
N GLU A 111 -5.39 -6.10 3.98
CA GLU A 111 -5.94 -5.67 5.26
C GLU A 111 -5.31 -4.35 5.71
N TRP A 112 -3.98 -4.24 5.59
CA TRP A 112 -3.26 -3.02 5.93
C TRP A 112 -3.75 -1.83 5.10
N LEU A 113 -3.75 -1.94 3.76
CA LEU A 113 -4.09 -0.82 2.89
C LEU A 113 -5.52 -0.31 3.13
N LEU A 114 -6.50 -1.22 3.22
CA LEU A 114 -7.89 -0.83 3.42
C LEU A 114 -8.14 -0.20 4.80
N ASN A 115 -7.48 -0.73 5.84
CA ASN A 115 -7.60 -0.17 7.18
C ASN A 115 -6.89 1.17 7.29
N HIS A 116 -5.68 1.30 6.70
CA HIS A 116 -4.91 2.53 6.74
C HIS A 116 -5.64 3.67 6.01
N ILE A 117 -6.19 3.42 4.82
CA ILE A 117 -6.98 4.43 4.10
C ILE A 117 -8.14 4.96 4.96
N VAL A 118 -8.91 4.06 5.57
CA VAL A 118 -10.12 4.43 6.32
C VAL A 118 -9.79 5.06 7.67
N GLU A 119 -8.83 4.50 8.38
CA GLU A 119 -8.54 4.88 9.76
C GLU A 119 -7.46 5.97 9.87
N SER A 120 -6.64 6.19 8.85
CA SER A 120 -5.52 7.13 8.89
C SER A 120 -5.60 8.16 7.77
N ASP A 121 -5.68 7.74 6.51
CA ASP A 121 -5.55 8.66 5.36
C ASP A 121 -6.74 9.63 5.29
N MET A 122 -7.95 9.12 5.50
CA MET A 122 -9.16 9.94 5.55
C MET A 122 -9.11 11.06 6.61
N LYS A 123 -8.27 10.94 7.64
CA LYS A 123 -8.15 11.98 8.68
C LYS A 123 -7.36 13.19 8.22
N TYR A 124 -6.39 13.03 7.31
CA TYR A 124 -5.70 14.18 6.75
C TYR A 124 -6.55 14.91 5.71
N ALA A 125 -7.58 14.26 5.14
CA ALA A 125 -8.41 14.83 4.06
C ALA A 125 -9.01 16.19 4.43
N GLU A 126 -9.47 16.34 5.68
CA GLU A 126 -10.01 17.60 6.20
C GLU A 126 -8.97 18.73 6.25
N TYR A 127 -7.69 18.40 6.39
CA TYR A 127 -6.58 19.36 6.49
C TYR A 127 -6.00 19.74 5.13
N LEU A 128 -6.14 18.86 4.13
CA LEU A 128 -5.62 19.07 2.79
C LEU A 128 -6.64 19.70 1.83
N ALA A 129 -7.91 19.79 2.21
CA ALA A 129 -9.00 20.35 1.41
C ALA A 129 -9.05 21.91 1.36
N HIS A 130 -7.92 22.60 1.49
CA HIS A 130 -7.83 24.07 1.57
C HIS A 130 -6.90 24.70 0.53
#